data_AF-A0A9N9D2Q7-F1
#
_entry.id   AF-A0A9N9D2Q7-F1
#
_cell.length_a   1.000
_cell.length_b   1.000
_cell.length_c   1.000
_cell.angle_alpha   90.00
_cell.angle_beta   90.00
_cell.angle_gamma   90.00
#
_symmetry.space_group_name_H-M   'P 1'
#
loop_
_entity.id
_entity.type
_entity.pdbx_description
1 polymer ?
#
loop_
_entity_poly.entity_id
_entity_poly.type
_entity_poly.pdbx_seq_one_letter_code
_entity_poly.pdbx_strand_id
1 'polypeptide(L)'
;SKLMSITQSWLLSLPKLLWELKTGSLEATEEILAITLDITKGRVKGIVDDEILKQLQTALVPFLFVTLPNKGPVFGPFMYLPQDIQRTTIEIIYYFPLLNDKMMVALEQVLKREEVNEHVKIYAANILKKFHKSHVHT
;
A
#
# COMPACT_ATOMS: atom_id res chain seq x y z
N SER A 1 -13.85 8.34 19.95
CA SER A 1 -13.26 8.38 21.31
C SER A 1 -11.79 8.77 21.23
N LYS A 2 -11.14 9.21 22.32
CA LYS A 2 -9.69 9.55 22.32
C LYS A 2 -8.81 8.38 21.88
N LEU A 3 -9.17 7.15 22.25
CA LEU A 3 -8.45 5.94 21.83
C LEU A 3 -8.50 5.77 20.31
N MET A 4 -9.69 5.92 19.70
CA MET A 4 -9.88 5.79 18.26
C MET A 4 -9.01 6.77 17.46
N SER A 5 -8.95 8.04 17.88
CA SER A 5 -8.09 9.04 17.22
C SER A 5 -6.60 8.73 17.35
N ILE A 6 -6.17 8.18 18.51
CA ILE A 6 -4.79 7.73 18.70
C ILE A 6 -4.48 6.57 17.76
N THR A 7 -5.36 5.58 17.66
CA THR A 7 -5.17 4.43 16.78
C THR A 7 -5.14 4.84 15.30
N GLN A 8 -6.00 5.76 14.88
CA GLN A 8 -6.00 6.29 13.51
C GLN A 8 -4.70 7.05 13.21
N SER A 9 -4.26 7.93 14.11
CA SER A 9 -2.99 8.66 13.95
C SER A 9 -1.78 7.72 13.90
N TRP A 10 -1.78 6.68 14.74
CA TRP A 10 -0.75 5.64 14.71
C TRP A 10 -0.74 4.89 13.38
N LEU A 11 -1.89 4.42 12.91
CA LEU A 11 -2.03 3.73 11.62
C LEU A 11 -1.49 4.57 10.46
N LEU A 12 -1.82 5.86 10.42
CA LEU A 12 -1.37 6.77 9.35
C LEU A 12 0.14 7.08 9.41
N SER A 13 0.81 6.78 10.52
CA SER A 13 2.28 6.90 10.64
C SER A 13 3.04 5.66 10.17
N LEU A 14 2.37 4.50 10.10
CA LEU A 14 3.00 3.22 9.72
C LEU A 14 3.63 3.22 8.32
N PRO A 15 3.02 3.81 7.28
CA PRO A 15 3.65 3.85 5.95
C PRO A 15 4.99 4.59 5.93
N LYS A 16 5.12 5.65 6.75
CA LYS A 16 6.40 6.37 6.89
C LYS A 16 7.43 5.51 7.61
N LEU A 17 7.01 4.81 8.67
CA LEU A 17 7.89 3.87 9.39
C LEU A 17 8.37 2.75 8.45
N LEU A 18 7.48 2.16 7.65
CA LEU A 18 7.85 1.18 6.62
C LEU A 18 8.89 1.73 5.63
N TRP A 19 8.74 2.98 5.20
CA TRP A 19 9.72 3.66 4.36
C TRP A 19 11.10 3.82 5.04
N GLU A 20 11.11 4.15 6.33
CA GLU A 20 12.34 4.33 7.12
C GLU A 20 13.05 2.99 7.40
N LEU A 21 12.29 1.95 7.73
CA LEU A 21 12.79 0.60 7.99
C LEU A 21 13.44 0.00 6.74
N LYS A 22 12.86 0.23 5.56
CA LYS A 22 13.31 -0.37 4.30
C LYS A 22 13.46 -1.90 4.42
N THR A 23 14.70 -2.39 4.34
CA THR A 23 15.07 -3.80 4.55
C THR A 23 15.85 -4.01 5.86
N GLY A 24 15.96 -2.99 6.71
CA GLY A 24 16.70 -3.01 7.97
C GLY A 24 16.08 -3.89 9.05
N SER A 25 14.78 -4.20 8.95
CA SER A 25 14.11 -5.24 9.73
C SER A 25 12.93 -5.80 8.93
N LEU A 26 13.10 -7.00 8.38
CA LEU A 26 12.05 -7.70 7.63
C LEU A 26 10.91 -8.14 8.56
N GLU A 27 11.24 -8.66 9.74
CA GLU A 27 10.27 -9.06 10.76
C GLU A 27 9.33 -7.91 11.14
N ALA A 28 9.87 -6.74 11.47
CA ALA A 28 9.04 -5.57 11.79
C ALA A 28 8.21 -5.09 10.59
N THR A 29 8.77 -5.19 9.38
CA THR A 29 8.06 -4.84 8.14
C THR A 29 6.86 -5.76 7.91
N GLU A 30 7.05 -7.07 8.12
CA GLU A 30 6.00 -8.10 8.03
C GLU A 30 4.89 -7.84 9.05
N GLU A 31 5.23 -7.60 10.32
CA GLU A 31 4.25 -7.35 11.38
C GLU A 31 3.40 -6.10 11.09
N ILE A 32 4.05 -5.00 10.68
CA ILE A 32 3.35 -3.75 10.35
C ILE A 32 2.39 -3.97 9.16
N LEU A 33 2.84 -4.67 8.12
CA LEU A 33 2.00 -4.96 6.95
C LEU A 33 0.85 -5.92 7.30
N ALA A 34 1.09 -6.92 8.15
CA ALA A 34 0.05 -7.85 8.61
C ALA A 34 -1.06 -7.11 9.37
N ILE A 35 -0.70 -6.23 10.32
CA ILE A 35 -1.69 -5.44 11.07
C ILE A 35 -2.42 -4.47 10.15
N THR A 36 -1.70 -3.83 9.22
CA THR A 36 -2.31 -2.94 8.22
C THR A 36 -3.33 -3.69 7.36
N LEU A 37 -3.02 -4.93 6.95
CA LEU A 37 -3.91 -5.78 6.18
C LEU A 37 -5.16 -6.20 6.95
N ASP A 38 -5.03 -6.54 8.23
CA ASP A 38 -6.19 -6.89 9.07
C ASP A 38 -7.15 -5.70 9.24
N ILE A 39 -6.59 -4.50 9.35
CA ILE A 39 -7.37 -3.25 9.41
C ILE A 39 -8.09 -3.00 8.08
N THR A 40 -7.40 -3.08 6.94
CA THR A 40 -8.03 -2.83 5.62
C THR A 40 -9.05 -3.91 5.24
N LYS A 41 -8.88 -5.15 5.70
CA LYS A 41 -9.89 -6.21 5.60
C LYS A 41 -11.17 -5.96 6.40
N GLY A 42 -11.20 -4.92 7.24
CA GLY A 42 -12.33 -4.63 8.13
C GLY A 42 -12.47 -5.63 9.28
N ARG A 43 -11.42 -6.41 9.59
CA ARG A 43 -11.41 -7.32 10.74
C ARG A 43 -11.41 -6.54 12.07
N VAL A 44 -11.02 -5.27 12.03
CA VAL A 44 -11.04 -4.37 13.18
C VAL A 44 -12.10 -3.27 12.98
N LYS A 45 -13.33 -3.57 13.40
CA LYS A 45 -14.50 -2.70 13.18
C LYS A 45 -14.39 -1.39 13.96
N GLY A 46 -14.86 -0.29 13.35
CA GLY A 46 -14.98 1.02 14.01
C GLY A 46 -13.69 1.80 14.18
N ILE A 47 -12.56 1.32 13.63
CA ILE A 47 -11.27 2.02 13.67
C ILE A 47 -11.07 2.90 12.43
N VAL A 48 -11.46 2.41 11.26
CA VAL A 48 -11.24 3.08 9.97
C VAL A 48 -12.56 3.32 9.27
N ASP A 49 -12.66 4.48 8.64
CA ASP A 49 -13.68 4.84 7.65
C ASP A 49 -13.01 5.06 6.29
N ASP A 50 -13.79 5.38 5.27
CA ASP A 50 -13.29 5.58 3.91
C ASP A 50 -12.27 6.73 3.81
N GLU A 51 -12.39 7.75 4.66
CA GLU A 51 -11.46 8.89 4.68
C GLU A 51 -10.10 8.47 5.25
N ILE A 52 -10.08 7.70 6.35
CA ILE A 52 -8.83 7.12 6.88
C ILE A 52 -8.20 6.18 5.87
N LEU A 53 -8.98 5.36 5.16
CA LEU A 53 -8.45 4.47 4.11
C LEU A 53 -7.84 5.26 2.94
N LYS A 54 -8.44 6.38 2.55
CA LYS A 54 -7.90 7.28 1.52
C LYS A 54 -6.59 7.95 1.95
N GLN A 55 -6.50 8.36 3.22
CA GLN A 55 -5.27 8.92 3.79
C GLN A 55 -4.17 7.86 3.88
N LEU A 56 -4.51 6.66 4.37
CA LEU A 56 -3.59 5.53 4.44
C LEU A 56 -3.03 5.17 3.06
N GLN A 57 -3.90 5.11 2.05
CA GLN A 57 -3.49 4.87 0.67
C GLN A 57 -2.48 5.93 0.18
N THR A 58 -2.77 7.22 0.43
CA THR A 58 -1.86 8.31 0.04
C THR A 58 -0.52 8.21 0.75
N ALA A 59 -0.52 7.88 2.04
CA ALA A 59 0.69 7.69 2.83
C ALA A 59 1.51 6.46 2.39
N LEU A 60 0.86 5.44 1.82
CA LEU A 60 1.50 4.24 1.31
C LEU A 60 2.14 4.40 -0.08
N VAL A 61 1.75 5.42 -0.87
CA VAL A 61 2.30 5.65 -2.22
C VAL A 61 3.84 5.68 -2.24
N PRO A 62 4.55 6.43 -1.35
CA PRO A 62 6.00 6.38 -1.27
C PRO A 62 6.55 4.98 -1.09
N PHE A 63 5.90 4.10 -0.32
CA PHE A 63 6.38 2.74 -0.12
C PHE A 63 6.54 1.95 -1.43
N LEU A 64 5.76 2.29 -2.45
CA LEU A 64 5.84 1.76 -3.80
C LEU A 64 6.74 2.61 -4.71
N PHE A 65 6.30 3.84 -5.00
CA PHE A 65 6.90 4.71 -6.02
C PHE A 65 6.42 6.15 -5.89
N VAL A 66 7.34 7.11 -6.05
CA VAL A 66 7.03 8.54 -6.18
C VAL A 66 7.94 9.19 -7.23
N THR A 67 7.44 10.25 -7.86
CA THR A 67 8.27 11.16 -8.66
C THR A 67 8.56 12.42 -7.85
N LEU A 68 9.84 12.71 -7.61
CA LEU A 68 10.27 13.92 -6.91
C LEU A 68 10.66 15.01 -7.92
N PRO A 69 10.24 16.28 -7.74
CA PRO A 69 10.48 17.34 -8.72
C PRO A 69 11.93 17.50 -9.18
N ASN A 70 12.89 17.31 -8.28
CA ASN A 70 14.31 17.53 -8.56
C ASN A 70 15.15 16.24 -8.65
N LYS A 71 14.55 15.08 -8.37
CA LYS A 71 15.26 13.78 -8.33
C LYS A 71 14.70 12.76 -9.32
N GLY A 72 13.56 13.08 -9.95
CA GLY A 72 12.90 12.17 -10.88
C GLY A 72 12.25 10.98 -10.16
N PRO A 73 12.12 9.83 -10.83
CA PRO A 73 11.46 8.64 -10.29
C PRO A 73 12.26 8.04 -9.13
N VAL A 74 11.56 7.73 -8.04
CA VAL A 74 12.12 7.06 -6.86
C VAL A 74 11.25 5.86 -6.52
N PHE A 75 11.86 4.69 -6.54
CA PHE A 75 11.23 3.44 -6.11
C PHE A 75 11.39 3.26 -4.61
N GLY A 76 10.29 2.89 -3.95
CA GLY A 76 10.25 2.67 -2.52
C GLY A 76 10.74 1.28 -2.10
N PRO A 77 10.70 0.99 -0.79
CA PRO A 77 11.18 -0.26 -0.24
C PRO A 77 10.54 -1.50 -0.83
N PHE A 78 9.28 -1.43 -1.27
CA PHE A 78 8.56 -2.54 -1.89
C PHE A 78 9.42 -3.33 -2.90
N MET A 79 10.19 -2.62 -3.72
CA MET A 79 11.06 -3.21 -4.75
C MET A 79 12.12 -4.17 -4.22
N TYR A 80 12.50 -4.04 -2.95
CA TYR A 80 13.62 -4.76 -2.33
C TYR A 80 13.16 -5.79 -1.28
N LEU A 81 11.84 -5.95 -1.11
CA LEU A 81 11.28 -6.87 -0.14
C LEU A 81 11.14 -8.29 -0.73
N PRO A 82 11.22 -9.33 0.11
CA PRO A 82 10.78 -10.67 -0.21
C PRO A 82 9.39 -10.73 -0.86
N GLN A 83 9.19 -11.74 -1.72
CA GLN A 83 8.00 -11.87 -2.56
C GLN A 83 6.68 -11.96 -1.77
N ASP A 84 6.70 -12.67 -0.65
CA ASP A 84 5.59 -12.81 0.28
C ASP A 84 5.21 -11.47 0.93
N ILE A 85 6.20 -10.67 1.33
CA ILE A 85 5.97 -9.31 1.85
C ILE A 85 5.41 -8.38 0.76
N GLN A 86 5.97 -8.46 -0.45
CA GLN A 86 5.41 -7.74 -1.62
C GLN A 86 3.96 -8.13 -1.84
N ARG A 87 3.64 -9.42 -1.79
CA ARG A 87 2.26 -9.90 -1.95
C ARG A 87 1.33 -9.33 -0.88
N THR A 88 1.73 -9.34 0.39
CA THR A 88 0.95 -8.72 1.48
C THR A 88 0.66 -7.24 1.22
N THR A 89 1.65 -6.50 0.70
CA THR A 89 1.48 -5.10 0.30
C THR A 89 0.41 -4.95 -0.79
N ILE A 90 0.46 -5.80 -1.81
CA ILE A 90 -0.53 -5.80 -2.90
C ILE A 90 -1.92 -6.24 -2.38
N GLU A 91 -1.99 -7.16 -1.43
CA GLU A 91 -3.23 -7.56 -0.75
C GLU A 91 -3.85 -6.40 0.02
N ILE A 92 -3.07 -5.58 0.74
CA ILE A 92 -3.59 -4.36 1.40
C ILE A 92 -4.32 -3.48 0.38
N ILE A 93 -3.70 -3.28 -0.79
CA ILE A 93 -4.24 -2.42 -1.84
C ILE A 93 -5.53 -2.98 -2.44
N TYR A 94 -5.66 -4.30 -2.54
CA TYR A 94 -6.90 -4.96 -2.99
C TYR A 94 -8.12 -4.59 -2.13
N TYR A 95 -7.90 -4.40 -0.82
CA TYR A 95 -8.95 -4.10 0.14
C TYR A 95 -9.29 -2.61 0.27
N PHE A 96 -8.56 -1.71 -0.40
CA PHE A 96 -9.03 -0.33 -0.50
C PHE A 96 -10.37 -0.27 -1.27
N PRO A 97 -11.30 0.61 -0.87
CA PRO A 97 -12.60 0.75 -1.53
C PRO A 97 -12.44 1.28 -2.97
N LEU A 98 -11.48 2.18 -3.18
CA LEU A 98 -11.13 2.81 -4.45
C LEU A 98 -9.62 3.08 -4.49
N LEU A 99 -9.03 3.11 -5.69
CA LEU A 99 -7.66 3.56 -5.89
C LEU A 99 -7.65 4.98 -6.45
N ASN A 100 -6.86 5.85 -5.85
CA ASN A 100 -6.57 7.17 -6.38
C ASN A 100 -5.48 7.09 -7.46
N ASP A 101 -5.40 8.13 -8.30
CA ASP A 101 -4.47 8.18 -9.44
C ASP A 101 -3.02 7.97 -9.03
N LYS A 102 -2.61 8.49 -7.86
CA LYS A 102 -1.24 8.36 -7.38
C LYS A 102 -0.90 6.89 -7.07
N MET A 103 -1.82 6.16 -6.46
CA MET A 103 -1.66 4.74 -6.17
C MET A 103 -1.67 3.91 -7.45
N MET A 104 -2.55 4.21 -8.40
CA MET A 104 -2.58 3.52 -9.69
C MET A 104 -1.27 3.70 -10.46
N VAL A 105 -0.77 4.93 -10.56
CA VAL A 105 0.53 5.22 -11.18
C VAL A 105 1.65 4.51 -10.44
N ALA A 106 1.67 4.56 -9.11
CA ALA A 106 2.72 3.92 -8.32
C ALA A 106 2.77 2.40 -8.56
N LEU A 107 1.60 1.74 -8.59
CA LEU A 107 1.49 0.33 -8.96
C LEU A 107 2.02 0.08 -10.37
N GLU A 108 1.54 0.81 -11.38
CA GLU A 108 2.00 0.63 -12.75
C GLU A 108 3.52 0.78 -12.90
N GLN A 109 4.13 1.70 -12.16
CA GLN A 109 5.58 1.89 -12.20
C GLN A 109 6.34 0.72 -11.58
N VAL A 110 5.92 0.21 -10.42
CA VAL A 110 6.58 -0.98 -9.82
C VAL A 110 6.35 -2.23 -10.66
N LEU A 111 5.20 -2.40 -11.32
CA LEU A 111 4.91 -3.59 -12.13
C LEU A 111 5.70 -3.65 -13.44
N LYS A 112 6.24 -2.54 -13.92
CA LYS A 112 7.13 -2.49 -15.10
C LYS A 112 8.55 -2.96 -14.79
N ARG A 113 8.88 -3.17 -13.52
CA ARG A 113 10.22 -3.51 -13.07
C ARG A 113 10.49 -5.01 -13.17
N GLU A 114 11.64 -5.39 -13.68
CA GLU A 114 12.04 -6.80 -13.82
C GLU A 114 12.26 -7.45 -12.45
N GLU A 115 12.62 -6.65 -11.45
CA GLU A 115 12.91 -7.07 -10.09
C GLU A 115 11.66 -7.53 -9.32
N VAL A 116 10.46 -7.12 -9.76
CA VAL A 116 9.21 -7.61 -9.16
C VAL A 116 8.87 -8.98 -9.73
N ASN A 117 8.63 -9.94 -8.83
CA ASN A 117 8.29 -11.31 -9.19
C ASN A 117 7.01 -11.37 -10.06
N GLU A 118 7.02 -12.23 -11.07
CA GLU A 118 5.91 -12.35 -12.03
C GLU A 118 4.56 -12.69 -11.38
N HIS A 119 4.55 -13.51 -10.32
CA HIS A 119 3.32 -13.81 -9.60
C HIS A 119 2.74 -12.59 -8.88
N VAL A 120 3.60 -11.71 -8.36
CA VAL A 120 3.19 -10.44 -7.75
C VAL A 120 2.62 -9.52 -8.83
N LYS A 121 3.25 -9.46 -10.01
CA LYS A 121 2.74 -8.70 -11.15
C LYS A 121 1.37 -9.15 -11.62
N ILE A 122 1.19 -10.46 -11.81
CA ILE A 122 -0.10 -11.04 -12.20
C ILE A 122 -1.17 -10.70 -11.16
N TYR A 123 -0.86 -10.86 -9.88
CA TYR A 123 -1.80 -10.55 -8.81
C TYR A 123 -2.20 -9.07 -8.80
N ALA A 124 -1.22 -8.16 -8.85
CA ALA A 124 -1.46 -6.72 -8.90
C ALA A 124 -2.21 -6.27 -10.17
N ALA A 125 -1.91 -6.87 -11.33
CA ALA A 125 -2.64 -6.58 -12.58
C ALA A 125 -4.12 -6.97 -12.49
N ASN A 126 -4.45 -8.08 -11.81
CA ASN A 126 -5.84 -8.46 -11.57
C ASN A 126 -6.55 -7.44 -10.66
N ILE A 127 -5.84 -6.85 -9.71
CA ILE A 127 -6.37 -5.77 -8.86
C ILE A 127 -6.63 -4.51 -9.70
N LEU A 128 -5.68 -4.07 -10.53
CA LEU A 128 -5.89 -2.91 -11.40
C LEU A 128 -7.09 -3.09 -12.35
N LYS A 129 -7.32 -4.31 -12.86
CA LYS A 129 -8.50 -4.66 -13.67
C LYS A 129 -9.80 -4.57 -12.88
N LYS A 130 -9.82 -5.00 -11.60
CA LYS A 130 -11.00 -4.85 -10.71
C LYS A 130 -11.39 -3.37 -10.63
N PHE A 131 -10.43 -2.49 -10.35
CA PHE A 131 -10.71 -1.06 -10.17
C PHE A 131 -11.04 -0.34 -11.48
N HIS A 132 -10.44 -0.71 -12.62
CA HIS A 132 -10.83 -0.17 -13.92
C HIS A 132 -12.30 -0.46 -14.26
N LYS A 133 -12.79 -1.69 -14.00
CA LYS A 133 -14.20 -2.05 -14.25
C LYS A 133 -15.17 -1.28 -13.35
N SER A 134 -14.76 -0.92 -12.14
CA SER A 134 -15.60 -0.14 -11.22
C SER A 134 -15.80 1.32 -11.66
N HIS A 135 -14.86 1.90 -12.42
CA HIS A 135 -14.95 3.30 -12.89
C HIS A 135 -15.76 3.46 -14.19
N VAL A 136 -16.02 2.39 -14.94
CA VAL A 136 -16.76 2.44 -16.23
C VAL A 136 -18.28 2.29 -16.03
N HIS A 137 -18.74 1.99 -14.82
CA HIS A 137 -20.15 1.73 -14.50
C HIS A 137 -20.76 2.72 -13.49
N THR A 138 -20.11 3.87 -13.28
CA THR A 138 -20.60 5.01 -12.48
C THR A 138 -20.59 6.26 -13.33
#